data_AF-A0A5C6A7S8-F1
#
_entry.id   AF-A0A5C6A7S8-F1
#
_cell.length_a   1.000
_cell.length_b   1.000
_cell.length_c   1.000
_cell.angle_alpha   90.00
_cell.angle_beta   90.00
_cell.angle_gamma   90.00
#
_symmetry.space_group_name_H-M   'P 1'
#
loop_
_entity.id
_entity.type
_entity.pdbx_description
1 polymer ?
#
loop_
_entity_poly.entity_id
_entity_poly.type
_entity_poly.pdbx_seq_one_letter_code
_entity_poly.pdbx_strand_id
1 'polypeptide(L)'
;MRVINHTGFDTADLRAIVRAVACHELEPAKRRVAVVEFRRSRRHLRGYAFINGRHSCIYLPPDADARPRWQLAALLAHEFAHNRGMRGERQMRCDSSRYGCGSAAEVRFAWAAELPLRKAVPAATKRKAKRGSDADRARLARVDELLREWERKEKLAKTKLARYRRERLQIERRLGSGREGGAR
;
A
#
# COMPACT_ATOMS: atom_id res chain seq x y z
N MET A 1 5.92 -0.75 10.51
CA MET A 1 6.22 -1.61 9.35
C MET A 1 4.99 -2.37 8.92
N ARG A 2 4.64 -2.35 7.63
CA ARG A 2 3.50 -3.07 7.06
C ARG A 2 4.01 -4.22 6.18
N VAL A 3 3.40 -5.39 6.31
CA VAL A 3 3.65 -6.55 5.42
C VAL A 3 2.37 -6.83 4.65
N ILE A 4 2.47 -6.80 3.32
CA ILE A 4 1.38 -7.13 2.38
C ILE A 4 1.75 -8.48 1.76
N ASN A 5 0.84 -9.44 1.78
CA ASN A 5 1.12 -10.81 1.35
C ASN A 5 0.13 -11.27 0.27
N HIS A 6 0.63 -11.43 -0.96
CA HIS A 6 -0.11 -12.00 -2.10
C HIS A 6 0.34 -13.43 -2.43
N THR A 7 1.09 -14.06 -1.54
CA THR A 7 1.66 -15.40 -1.75
C THR A 7 0.76 -16.50 -1.19
N GLY A 8 1.27 -17.73 -1.11
CA GLY A 8 0.64 -18.83 -0.38
C GLY A 8 1.28 -19.07 1.00
N PHE A 9 2.18 -18.20 1.45
CA PHE A 9 2.90 -18.35 2.72
C PHE A 9 2.17 -17.70 3.89
N ASP A 10 2.45 -18.19 5.10
CA ASP A 10 1.90 -17.62 6.32
C ASP A 10 2.41 -16.19 6.54
N THR A 11 1.48 -15.29 6.90
CA THR A 11 1.80 -13.86 7.03
C THR A 11 2.55 -13.55 8.33
N ALA A 12 2.36 -14.35 9.38
CA ALA A 12 3.10 -14.18 10.63
C ALA A 12 4.56 -14.61 10.46
N ASP A 13 4.79 -15.73 9.79
CA ASP A 13 6.12 -16.23 9.42
C ASP A 13 6.90 -15.19 8.58
N LEU A 14 6.29 -14.68 7.50
CA LEU A 14 6.89 -13.62 6.68
C LEU A 14 7.18 -12.35 7.51
N ARG A 15 6.28 -11.99 8.41
CA ARG A 15 6.46 -10.82 9.28
C ARG A 15 7.60 -11.02 10.28
N ALA A 16 7.80 -12.23 10.80
CA ALA A 16 8.92 -12.54 11.69
C ALA A 16 10.26 -12.34 10.98
N ILE A 17 10.42 -12.91 9.77
CA ILE A 17 11.63 -12.75 8.95
C ILE A 17 11.87 -11.28 8.62
N VAL A 18 10.85 -10.57 8.13
CA VAL A 18 10.98 -9.14 7.79
C VAL A 18 11.36 -8.29 9.01
N ARG A 19 10.79 -8.57 10.19
CA ARG A 19 11.14 -7.87 11.43
C ARG A 19 12.57 -8.10 11.84
N ALA A 20 13.03 -9.36 11.81
CA ALA A 20 14.41 -9.69 12.16
C ALA A 20 15.39 -8.96 11.22
N VAL A 21 15.21 -9.05 9.90
CA VAL A 21 16.09 -8.34 8.94
C VAL A 21 16.01 -6.83 9.13
N ALA A 22 14.82 -6.25 9.26
CA ALA A 22 14.66 -4.82 9.44
C ALA A 22 15.28 -4.29 10.74
N CYS A 23 15.40 -5.15 11.76
CA CYS A 23 16.10 -4.81 13.00
C CYS A 23 17.59 -4.55 12.78
N HIS A 24 18.22 -5.29 11.87
CA HIS A 24 19.63 -5.15 11.54
C HIS A 24 19.88 -4.10 10.45
N GLU A 25 18.97 -3.96 9.49
CA GLU A 25 19.24 -3.19 8.26
C GLU A 25 18.62 -1.80 8.21
N LEU A 26 17.60 -1.51 9.02
CA LEU A 26 16.88 -0.24 8.99
C LEU A 26 16.96 0.48 10.33
N GLU A 27 17.21 1.78 10.26
CA GLU A 27 17.05 2.70 11.38
C GLU A 27 15.61 2.69 11.91
N PRO A 28 15.38 2.93 13.21
CA PRO A 28 14.05 2.88 13.82
C PRO A 28 12.98 3.71 13.09
N ALA A 29 13.35 4.92 12.65
CA ALA A 29 12.45 5.82 11.92
C ALA A 29 11.99 5.21 10.58
N LYS A 30 12.93 4.68 9.78
CA LYS A 30 12.63 4.04 8.48
C LYS A 30 11.87 2.73 8.66
N ARG A 31 12.22 1.94 9.68
CA ARG A 31 11.52 0.68 10.03
C ARG A 31 10.05 0.90 10.33
N ARG A 32 9.69 1.99 11.01
CA ARG A 32 8.29 2.29 11.35
C ARG A 32 7.42 2.45 10.10
N VAL A 33 7.96 3.09 9.06
CA VAL A 33 7.22 3.43 7.82
C VAL A 33 7.43 2.46 6.67
N ALA A 34 8.36 1.49 6.81
CA ALA A 34 8.64 0.50 5.79
C ALA A 34 7.42 -0.37 5.45
N VAL A 35 7.28 -0.67 4.15
CA VAL A 35 6.26 -1.52 3.57
C VAL A 35 6.95 -2.60 2.74
N VAL A 36 6.66 -3.86 3.05
CA VAL A 36 7.16 -5.02 2.31
C VAL A 36 5.99 -5.74 1.68
N GLU A 37 5.97 -5.81 0.36
CA GLU A 37 4.97 -6.52 -0.43
C GLU A 37 5.54 -7.85 -0.94
N PHE A 38 4.90 -8.95 -0.61
CA PHE A 38 5.24 -10.27 -1.13
C PHE A 38 4.32 -10.65 -2.28
N ARG A 39 4.90 -10.94 -3.44
CA ARG A 39 4.21 -11.40 -4.65
C ARG A 39 4.66 -12.81 -5.03
N ARG A 40 3.84 -13.52 -5.80
CA ARG A 40 4.21 -14.85 -6.32
C ARG A 40 5.20 -14.70 -7.48
N SER A 41 6.28 -15.46 -7.42
CA SER A 41 7.20 -15.70 -8.53
C SER A 41 6.89 -17.04 -9.18
N ARG A 42 7.18 -17.20 -10.47
CA ARG A 42 7.10 -18.52 -11.14
C ARG A 42 8.38 -19.34 -11.04
N ARG A 43 9.53 -18.71 -10.77
CA ARG A 43 10.84 -19.37 -10.94
C ARG A 43 11.83 -19.09 -9.81
N HIS A 44 12.15 -17.81 -9.60
CA HIS A 44 13.26 -17.42 -8.74
C HIS A 44 12.84 -16.40 -7.68
N LEU A 45 13.52 -16.48 -6.56
CA LEU A 45 13.51 -15.46 -5.52
C LEU A 45 14.17 -14.19 -6.09
N ARG A 46 13.45 -13.07 -6.06
CA ARG A 46 13.97 -11.76 -6.51
C ARG A 46 13.23 -10.63 -5.80
N GLY A 47 13.82 -9.45 -5.78
CA GLY A 47 13.22 -8.26 -5.18
C GLY A 47 13.45 -7.03 -6.03
N TYR A 48 12.74 -5.96 -5.67
CA TYR A 48 13.10 -4.60 -6.03
C TYR A 48 12.58 -3.63 -4.98
N ALA A 49 13.26 -2.50 -4.81
CA ALA A 49 12.85 -1.41 -3.96
C ALA A 49 13.22 -0.07 -4.60
N PHE A 50 12.48 0.97 -4.22
CA PHE A 50 12.84 2.32 -4.65
C PHE A 50 14.02 2.84 -3.83
N ILE A 51 14.97 3.48 -4.51
CA ILE A 51 16.09 4.15 -3.84
C ILE A 51 15.52 5.26 -2.94
N ASN A 52 15.94 5.29 -1.67
CA ASN A 52 15.37 6.18 -0.64
C ASN A 52 13.84 6.02 -0.46
N GLY A 53 13.29 4.91 -0.92
CA GLY A 53 11.90 4.56 -0.76
C GLY A 53 11.59 4.00 0.62
N ARG A 54 10.31 3.75 0.82
CA ARG A 54 9.79 2.98 1.96
C ARG A 54 9.22 1.62 1.54
N HIS A 55 9.27 1.30 0.24
CA HIS A 55 8.54 0.18 -0.34
C HIS A 55 9.51 -0.81 -0.99
N SER A 56 9.44 -2.06 -0.54
CA SER A 56 10.17 -3.19 -1.11
C SER A 56 9.18 -4.24 -1.58
N CYS A 57 9.34 -4.74 -2.79
CA CYS A 57 8.55 -5.82 -3.34
C CYS A 57 9.43 -7.07 -3.50
N ILE A 58 8.99 -8.18 -2.91
CA ILE A 58 9.68 -9.45 -2.89
C ILE A 58 8.85 -10.49 -3.63
N TYR A 59 9.44 -11.15 -4.62
CA TYR A 59 8.81 -12.22 -5.37
C TYR A 59 9.27 -13.58 -4.83
N LEU A 60 8.34 -14.32 -4.21
CA LEU A 60 8.60 -15.65 -3.65
C LEU A 60 8.16 -16.75 -4.63
N PRO A 61 9.04 -17.70 -4.99
CA PRO A 61 8.64 -18.86 -5.77
C PRO A 61 7.84 -19.86 -4.91
N PRO A 62 7.08 -20.79 -5.52
CA PRO A 62 6.17 -21.69 -4.79
C PRO A 62 6.88 -22.71 -3.88
N ASP A 63 8.19 -22.88 -4.08
CA ASP A 63 9.12 -23.74 -3.35
C ASP A 63 9.99 -22.97 -2.33
N ALA A 64 9.66 -21.71 -2.02
CA ALA A 64 10.50 -20.89 -1.13
C ALA A 64 10.67 -21.50 0.28
N ASP A 65 9.73 -22.34 0.73
CA ASP A 65 9.80 -23.13 1.97
C ASP A 65 10.82 -24.26 1.92
N ALA A 66 11.26 -24.70 0.74
CA ALA A 66 12.34 -25.67 0.59
C ALA A 66 13.72 -25.01 0.46
N ARG A 67 13.78 -23.68 0.28
CA ARG A 67 15.04 -22.95 0.10
C ARG A 67 15.68 -22.57 1.44
N PRO A 68 17.01 -22.33 1.46
CA PRO A 68 17.68 -21.77 2.62
C PRO A 68 17.09 -20.40 2.97
N ARG A 69 16.63 -20.21 4.21
CA ARG A 69 15.97 -18.96 4.64
C ARG A 69 16.92 -17.77 4.63
N TRP A 70 18.21 -18.03 4.79
CA TRP A 70 19.24 -17.02 4.69
C TRP A 70 19.18 -16.29 3.33
N GLN A 71 18.77 -16.96 2.24
CA GLN A 71 18.63 -16.33 0.91
C GLN A 71 17.54 -15.25 0.90
N LEU A 72 16.41 -15.52 1.56
CA LEU A 72 15.32 -14.56 1.70
C LEU A 72 15.74 -13.39 2.60
N ALA A 73 16.42 -13.68 3.71
CA ALA A 73 16.92 -12.65 4.60
C ALA A 73 17.93 -11.72 3.91
N ALA A 74 18.87 -12.28 3.16
CA ALA A 74 19.85 -11.53 2.38
C ALA A 74 19.20 -10.69 1.27
N LEU A 75 18.21 -11.22 0.56
CA LEU A 75 17.44 -10.44 -0.42
C LEU A 75 16.71 -9.27 0.25
N LEU A 76 16.03 -9.50 1.37
CA LEU A 76 15.37 -8.42 2.12
C LEU A 76 16.36 -7.35 2.55
N ALA A 77 17.55 -7.75 3.01
CA ALA A 77 18.61 -6.82 3.38
C ALA A 77 19.08 -5.98 2.19
N HIS A 78 19.23 -6.60 1.01
CA HIS A 78 19.53 -5.91 -0.23
C HIS A 78 18.46 -4.85 -0.56
N GLU A 79 17.18 -5.21 -0.51
CA GLU A 79 16.09 -4.25 -0.77
C GLU A 79 16.01 -3.14 0.28
N PHE A 80 16.38 -3.42 1.53
CA PHE A 80 16.46 -2.41 2.57
C PHE A 80 17.67 -1.48 2.41
N ALA A 81 18.76 -1.95 1.83
CA ALA A 81 19.88 -1.09 1.45
C ALA A 81 19.45 -0.05 0.39
N HIS A 82 18.61 -0.45 -0.58
CA HIS A 82 17.99 0.50 -1.52
C HIS A 82 17.11 1.55 -0.81
N ASN A 83 16.28 1.14 0.14
CA ASN A 83 15.50 2.08 0.97
C ASN A 83 16.39 3.04 1.80
N ARG A 84 17.64 2.68 2.06
CA ARG A 84 18.65 3.54 2.69
C ARG A 84 19.37 4.48 1.72
N GLY A 85 19.12 4.36 0.41
CA GLY A 85 19.70 5.22 -0.62
C GLY A 85 20.87 4.60 -1.37
N MET A 86 21.24 3.34 -1.07
CA MET A 86 22.31 2.64 -1.78
C MET A 86 21.84 2.28 -3.19
N ARG A 87 22.68 2.55 -4.19
CA ARG A 87 22.31 2.38 -5.61
C ARG A 87 22.97 1.18 -6.28
N GLY A 88 24.14 0.78 -5.81
CA GLY A 88 24.95 -0.24 -6.47
C GLY A 88 25.47 -1.29 -5.50
N GLU A 89 25.75 -2.47 -6.04
CA GLU A 89 26.28 -3.62 -5.30
C GLU A 89 27.55 -3.25 -4.50
N ARG A 90 28.46 -2.44 -5.06
CA ARG A 90 29.70 -2.02 -4.38
C ARG A 90 29.48 -1.21 -3.09
N GLN A 91 28.32 -0.56 -2.94
CA GLN A 91 27.97 0.19 -1.72
C GLN A 91 27.31 -0.72 -0.67
N MET A 92 26.86 -1.90 -1.09
CA MET A 92 26.20 -2.86 -0.24
C MET A 92 27.26 -3.85 0.24
N ARG A 93 27.36 -4.08 1.57
CA ARG A 93 28.26 -5.09 2.15
C ARG A 93 27.87 -6.54 1.80
N CYS A 94 27.05 -6.72 0.78
CA CYS A 94 26.67 -8.03 0.25
C CYS A 94 27.57 -8.22 -0.97
N ASP A 95 28.75 -8.83 -0.78
CA ASP A 95 29.64 -9.13 -1.89
C ASP A 95 28.86 -9.85 -2.98
N SER A 96 28.91 -9.28 -4.17
CA SER A 96 28.02 -9.63 -5.24
C SER A 96 28.55 -10.78 -6.08
N SER A 97 27.63 -11.59 -6.57
CA SER A 97 27.69 -12.04 -7.95
C SER A 97 26.28 -12.07 -8.51
N ARG A 98 25.70 -10.89 -8.74
CA ARG A 98 24.39 -10.69 -9.42
C ARG A 98 23.29 -11.68 -9.01
N TYR A 99 22.80 -11.62 -7.76
CA TYR A 99 21.70 -12.46 -7.22
C TYR A 99 22.07 -13.85 -6.65
N GLY A 100 23.32 -14.07 -6.27
CA GLY A 100 23.77 -15.22 -5.47
C GLY A 100 24.60 -14.73 -4.29
N CYS A 101 23.97 -14.63 -3.13
CA CYS A 101 24.61 -14.38 -1.84
C CYS A 101 25.77 -15.36 -1.62
N GLY A 102 27.00 -14.86 -1.61
CA GLY A 102 28.18 -15.67 -1.32
C GLY A 102 28.19 -16.20 0.12
N SER A 103 29.23 -16.97 0.45
CA SER A 103 29.44 -17.56 1.79
C SER A 103 29.31 -16.55 2.94
N ALA A 104 29.72 -15.30 2.74
CA ALA A 104 29.59 -14.25 3.75
C ALA A 104 28.13 -13.90 4.11
N ALA A 105 27.22 -13.93 3.14
CA ALA A 105 25.80 -13.67 3.38
C ALA A 105 25.12 -14.85 4.07
N GLU A 106 25.50 -16.08 3.72
CA GLU A 106 25.06 -17.27 4.44
C GLU A 106 25.45 -17.20 5.91
N VAL A 107 26.71 -16.88 6.23
CA VAL A 107 27.16 -16.73 7.62
C VAL A 107 26.42 -15.58 8.33
N ARG A 108 26.30 -14.42 7.70
CA ARG A 108 25.63 -13.24 8.29
C ARG A 108 24.14 -13.48 8.58
N PHE A 109 23.47 -14.27 7.76
CA PHE A 109 22.03 -14.54 7.86
C PHE A 109 21.73 -15.98 8.28
N ALA A 110 22.70 -16.71 8.84
CA ALA A 110 22.53 -18.09 9.28
C ALA A 110 21.39 -18.23 10.30
N TRP A 111 21.23 -17.24 11.18
CA TRP A 111 20.12 -17.15 12.14
C TRP A 111 18.73 -17.23 11.48
N ALA A 112 18.59 -16.89 10.21
CA ALA A 112 17.31 -16.96 9.51
C ALA A 112 16.84 -18.41 9.31
N ALA A 113 17.73 -19.39 9.40
CA ALA A 113 17.39 -20.81 9.33
C ALA A 113 16.43 -21.24 10.46
N GLU A 114 16.48 -20.56 11.61
CA GLU A 114 15.62 -20.83 12.77
C GLU A 114 14.21 -20.24 12.60
N LEU A 115 14.02 -19.33 11.64
CA LEU A 115 12.72 -18.70 11.42
C LEU A 115 11.80 -19.55 10.55
N PRO A 116 10.52 -19.67 10.93
CA PRO A 116 9.57 -20.45 10.15
C PRO A 116 9.26 -19.72 8.83
N LEU A 117 9.08 -20.50 7.77
CA LEU A 117 8.49 -20.07 6.51
C LEU A 117 7.59 -21.19 6.01
N ARG A 118 6.35 -21.21 6.49
CA ARG A 118 5.37 -22.24 6.15
C ARG A 118 4.39 -21.74 5.13
N LYS A 119 3.86 -22.65 4.32
CA LYS A 119 2.66 -22.36 3.52
C LYS A 119 1.52 -22.10 4.49
N ALA A 120 0.74 -21.06 4.21
CA ALA A 120 -0.47 -20.80 4.94
C ALA A 120 -1.37 -22.03 4.78
N VAL A 121 -1.81 -22.60 5.90
CA VAL A 121 -2.91 -23.56 5.86
C VAL A 121 -4.07 -22.81 5.21
N PRO A 122 -4.66 -23.32 4.11
CA PRO A 122 -5.83 -22.70 3.54
C PRO A 122 -6.82 -22.57 4.70
N ALA A 123 -7.13 -21.34 5.10
CA ALA A 123 -8.13 -21.11 6.12
C ALA A 123 -9.35 -21.89 5.64
N ALA A 124 -9.79 -22.89 6.41
CA ALA A 124 -10.93 -23.73 6.07
C ALA A 124 -11.97 -22.77 5.53
N THR A 125 -12.29 -22.90 4.24
CA THR A 125 -13.04 -21.91 3.49
C THR A 125 -14.28 -21.70 4.33
N LYS A 126 -14.36 -20.59 5.06
CA LYS A 126 -15.59 -20.20 5.72
C LYS A 126 -16.52 -20.07 4.55
N ARG A 127 -17.35 -21.10 4.31
CA ARG A 127 -18.41 -21.10 3.30
C ARG A 127 -18.99 -19.71 3.43
N LYS A 128 -18.81 -18.87 2.40
CA LYS A 128 -19.37 -17.53 2.42
C LYS A 128 -20.85 -17.77 2.71
N ALA A 129 -21.28 -17.50 3.94
CA ALA A 129 -22.67 -17.55 4.29
C ALA A 129 -23.35 -16.67 3.25
N LYS A 130 -24.30 -17.27 2.53
CA LYS A 130 -25.01 -16.65 1.40
C LYS A 130 -25.37 -15.23 1.84
N ARG A 131 -24.75 -14.23 1.21
CA ARG A 131 -25.01 -12.80 1.49
C ARG A 131 -26.48 -12.54 1.20
N GLY A 132 -27.25 -12.55 2.26
CA GLY A 132 -28.66 -12.21 2.35
C GLY A 132 -28.97 -11.80 3.78
N SER A 133 -28.00 -11.19 4.45
CA SER A 133 -28.10 -10.82 5.86
C SER A 133 -28.79 -9.47 5.99
N ASP A 134 -29.55 -9.30 7.06
CA ASP A 134 -30.21 -8.03 7.39
C ASP A 134 -29.24 -6.84 7.48
N ALA A 135 -27.94 -7.09 7.65
CA ALA A 135 -26.89 -6.08 7.54
C ALA A 135 -26.79 -5.43 6.14
N ASP A 136 -27.05 -6.19 5.07
CA ASP A 136 -27.08 -5.65 3.71
C ASP A 136 -28.34 -4.80 3.48
N ARG A 137 -29.49 -5.18 4.07
CA ARG A 137 -30.72 -4.36 4.05
C ARG A 137 -30.55 -3.06 4.83
N ALA A 138 -29.96 -3.12 6.02
CA ALA A 138 -29.67 -1.94 6.84
C ALA A 138 -28.68 -0.99 6.14
N ARG A 139 -27.70 -1.55 5.42
CA ARG A 139 -26.75 -0.77 4.62
C ARG A 139 -27.43 -0.10 3.43
N LEU A 140 -28.35 -0.78 2.74
CA LEU A 140 -29.15 -0.19 1.66
C LEU A 140 -30.02 0.96 2.17
N ALA A 141 -30.75 0.76 3.27
CA ALA A 141 -31.58 1.81 3.87
C ALA A 141 -30.80 3.09 4.22
N ARG A 142 -29.59 2.93 4.78
CA ARG A 142 -28.70 4.06 5.09
C ARG A 142 -28.22 4.79 3.84
N VAL A 143 -27.96 4.07 2.74
CA VAL A 143 -27.58 4.67 1.47
C VAL A 143 -28.75 5.48 0.89
N ASP A 144 -29.98 4.93 0.96
CA ASP A 144 -31.18 5.62 0.46
C ASP A 144 -31.48 6.91 1.24
N GLU A 145 -31.27 6.93 2.56
CA GLU A 145 -31.40 8.16 3.35
C GLU A 145 -30.40 9.24 2.93
N LEU A 146 -29.14 8.86 2.74
CA LEU A 146 -28.11 9.78 2.27
C LEU A 146 -28.45 10.34 0.89
N LEU A 147 -28.94 9.50 -0.03
CA LEU A 147 -29.38 9.94 -1.35
C LEU A 147 -30.48 11.00 -1.25
N ARG A 148 -31.53 10.75 -0.45
CA ARG A 148 -32.62 11.72 -0.23
C ARG A 148 -32.13 13.03 0.38
N GLU A 149 -31.19 12.96 1.32
CA GLU A 149 -30.58 14.15 1.91
C GLU A 149 -29.85 15.01 0.86
N TRP A 150 -29.03 14.36 0.03
CA TRP A 150 -28.27 15.04 -1.01
C TRP A 150 -29.17 15.61 -2.12
N GLU A 151 -30.24 14.91 -2.50
CA GLU A 151 -31.25 15.44 -3.43
C GLU A 151 -31.93 16.70 -2.90
N ARG A 152 -32.26 16.74 -1.59
CA ARG A 152 -32.81 17.95 -0.95
C ARG A 152 -31.81 19.10 -0.97
N LYS A 153 -30.54 18.83 -0.65
CA LYS A 153 -29.46 19.83 -0.69
C LYS A 153 -29.26 20.35 -2.11
N GLU A 154 -29.30 19.49 -3.13
CA GLU A 154 -29.19 19.88 -4.53
C GLU A 154 -30.34 20.80 -4.94
N LYS A 155 -31.59 20.46 -4.60
CA LYS A 155 -32.76 21.33 -4.87
C LYS A 155 -32.61 22.71 -4.22
N LEU A 156 -32.23 22.76 -2.95
CA LEU A 156 -31.99 24.03 -2.24
C LEU A 156 -30.88 24.86 -2.89
N ALA A 157 -29.78 24.20 -3.29
CA ALA A 157 -28.68 24.86 -3.99
C ALA A 157 -29.14 25.45 -5.33
N LYS A 158 -29.91 24.69 -6.14
CA LYS A 158 -30.50 25.17 -7.40
C LYS A 158 -31.39 26.39 -7.18
N THR A 159 -32.25 26.38 -6.16
CA THR A 159 -33.12 27.52 -5.83
C THR A 159 -32.31 28.75 -5.42
N LYS A 160 -31.30 28.60 -4.56
CA LYS A 160 -30.41 29.72 -4.17
C LYS A 160 -29.64 30.29 -5.37
N LEU A 161 -29.10 29.42 -6.22
CA LEU A 161 -28.42 29.83 -7.45
C LEU A 161 -29.35 30.61 -8.38
N ALA A 162 -30.60 30.16 -8.54
CA ALA A 162 -31.59 30.87 -9.34
C ALA A 162 -31.89 32.27 -8.78
N ARG A 163 -32.03 32.40 -7.45
CA ARG A 163 -32.20 33.70 -6.78
C ARG A 163 -31.01 34.63 -7.04
N TYR A 164 -29.79 34.16 -6.79
CA TYR A 164 -28.60 34.99 -6.99
C TYR A 164 -28.38 35.40 -8.45
N ARG A 165 -28.74 34.53 -9.41
CA ARG A 165 -28.72 34.90 -10.83
C ARG A 165 -29.69 36.04 -11.14
N ARG A 166 -30.90 36.02 -10.57
CA ARG A 166 -31.87 37.12 -10.74
C ARG A 166 -31.37 38.41 -10.09
N GLU A 167 -30.83 38.32 -8.88
CA GLU A 167 -30.27 39.45 -8.15
C GLU A 167 -29.09 40.07 -8.92
N ARG A 168 -28.19 39.23 -9.44
CA ARG A 168 -27.10 39.66 -10.33
C ARG A 168 -27.63 40.43 -11.55
N LEU A 169 -28.63 39.88 -12.26
CA LEU A 169 -29.23 40.56 -13.43
C LEU A 169 -29.87 41.90 -13.05
N GLN A 170 -30.50 42.00 -11.88
CA GLN A 170 -31.06 43.27 -11.40
C GLN A 170 -29.97 44.31 -11.12
N ILE A 171 -28.87 43.89 -10.49
CA ILE A 171 -27.71 44.74 -10.22
C ILE A 171 -27.08 45.20 -11.55
N GLU A 172 -26.84 44.28 -12.49
CA GLU A 172 -26.32 44.59 -13.82
C GLU A 172 -27.20 45.60 -14.57
N ARG A 173 -28.53 45.46 -14.49
CA ARG A 173 -29.46 46.44 -15.07
C ARG A 173 -29.31 47.83 -14.43
N ARG A 174 -29.25 47.92 -13.09
CA ARG A 174 -29.07 49.21 -12.39
C ARG A 174 -27.75 49.88 -12.76
N LEU A 175 -26.67 49.11 -12.83
CA LEU A 175 -25.35 49.59 -13.23
C LEU A 175 -25.32 50.02 -14.71
N GLY A 176 -26.03 49.30 -15.59
CA GLY A 176 -26.16 49.64 -17.01
C GLY A 176 -27.00 50.89 -17.27
N SER A 177 -28.13 51.04 -16.57
CA SER A 177 -29.03 52.19 -16.69
C SER A 177 -28.47 53.50 -16.10
N GLY A 178 -27.40 53.43 -15.30
CA GLY A 178 -26.73 54.59 -14.72
C GLY A 178 -25.69 55.27 -15.63
N ARG A 179 -25.40 54.71 -16.81
CA ARG A 179 -24.36 55.23 -17.73
C ARG A 179 -24.85 56.19 -18.81
N GLU A 180 -26.16 56.36 -19.01
CA GLU A 180 -26.72 57.24 -20.06
C GLU A 180 -27.27 58.59 -19.55
N GLY A 181 -27.22 58.85 -18.24
CA GLY A 181 -27.82 60.05 -17.62
C GLY A 181 -26.88 61.23 -17.34
N GLY A 182 -25.59 61.15 -17.71
CA GLY A 182 -24.55 62.10 -17.30
C GLY A 182 -23.79 62.72 -18.47
N ALA A 183 -24.50 63.30 -19.44
CA ALA A 183 -23.91 64.18 -20.45
C ALA A 183 -24.91 65.29 -20.78
N ARG A 184 -24.95 66.31 -19.91
CA ARG A 184 -25.37 67.68 -20.25
C ARG A 184 -24.52 68.66 -19.46
#